data_AF-A0A9X3PRZ1-F1
#
_entry.id   AF-A0A9X3PRZ1-F1
#
_cell.length_a   1.000
_cell.length_b   1.000
_cell.length_c   1.000
_cell.angle_alpha   90.00
_cell.angle_beta   90.00
_cell.angle_gamma   90.00
#
_symmetry.space_group_name_H-M   'P 1'
#
loop_
_entity.id
_entity.type
_entity.pdbx_description
1 polymer ?
#
loop_
_entity_poly.entity_id
_entity_poly.type
_entity_poly.pdbx_seq_one_letter_code
_entity_poly.pdbx_strand_id
1 'polypeptide(L)'
;MNYSFKRRRILIDPVQFRLFAVHFLHIVIILVVFAATLFVPLMMQLGSETLSWVEKEEVANQFLALHRRVWPPLIAVFVLLVIHLVVFSHRIVGPLVRFRMIFKAIAEGNLTVRSTIRKHDYLQKEADGIQEMVDSLRTKFKGIEEQSGEVREGVAELKRAVASGSVEDMKRNLKGLEAQMERLKAYVDQFRTTP
;
A
#
# COMPACT_ATOMS: atom_id res chain seq x y z
N MET A 1 2.44 15.90 -24.48
CA MET A 1 2.36 14.46 -24.81
C MET A 1 1.54 13.79 -23.70
N ASN A 2 0.26 13.54 -23.96
CA ASN A 2 -0.69 13.03 -22.95
C ASN A 2 -0.50 11.52 -22.79
N TYR A 3 0.11 11.09 -21.68
CA TYR A 3 0.09 9.68 -21.29
C TYR A 3 -1.30 9.34 -20.74
N SER A 4 -2.17 8.86 -21.63
CA SER A 4 -3.40 8.16 -21.25
C SER A 4 -3.00 6.85 -20.56
N PHE A 5 -2.98 6.87 -19.23
CA PHE A 5 -2.88 5.65 -18.43
C PHE A 5 -4.15 4.82 -18.66
N LYS A 6 -4.11 3.93 -19.65
CA LYS A 6 -5.08 2.84 -19.81
C LYS A 6 -5.13 2.08 -18.47
N ARG A 7 -6.22 2.26 -17.71
CA ARG A 7 -6.56 1.44 -16.55
C ARG A 7 -6.85 0.02 -17.01
N ARG A 8 -5.81 -0.75 -17.31
CA ARG A 8 -5.89 -2.15 -17.66
C ARG A 8 -4.86 -2.91 -16.86
N ARG A 9 -5.30 -3.37 -15.68
CA ARG A 9 -5.35 -4.78 -15.33
C ARG A 9 -5.83 -4.83 -13.89
N ILE A 10 -6.90 -5.59 -13.67
CA ILE A 10 -7.15 -6.27 -12.41
C ILE A 10 -6.02 -7.29 -12.30
N LEU A 11 -4.80 -6.83 -12.00
CA LEU A 11 -3.73 -7.71 -11.57
C LEU A 11 -4.18 -8.14 -10.19
N ILE A 12 -4.81 -9.31 -10.14
CA ILE A 12 -5.08 -10.02 -8.91
C ILE A 12 -3.69 -10.25 -8.31
N ASP A 13 -3.27 -9.33 -7.45
CA ASP A 13 -2.05 -9.51 -6.67
C ASP A 13 -2.27 -10.80 -5.85
N PRO A 14 -1.30 -11.71 -5.76
CA PRO A 14 -1.46 -12.94 -4.99
C PRO A 14 -1.85 -12.65 -3.53
N VAL A 15 -1.47 -11.48 -3.00
CA VAL A 15 -1.90 -11.01 -1.67
C VAL A 15 -3.38 -10.63 -1.66
N GLN A 16 -3.89 -9.99 -2.73
CA GLN A 16 -5.31 -9.66 -2.87
C GLN A 16 -6.18 -10.91 -2.86
N PHE A 17 -5.81 -11.91 -3.65
CA PHE A 17 -6.55 -13.17 -3.72
C PHE A 17 -6.51 -13.91 -2.39
N ARG A 18 -5.36 -13.94 -1.73
CA ARG A 18 -5.22 -14.60 -0.42
C ARG A 18 -6.11 -13.94 0.65
N LEU A 19 -6.07 -12.61 0.75
CA LEU A 19 -6.93 -11.86 1.68
C LEU A 19 -8.40 -12.08 1.37
N PHE A 20 -8.79 -12.00 0.10
CA PHE A 20 -10.16 -12.26 -0.35
C PHE A 20 -10.59 -13.70 0.00
N ALA A 21 -9.78 -14.70 -0.32
CA ALA A 21 -10.09 -16.11 -0.10
C ALA A 21 -10.26 -16.44 1.39
N VAL A 22 -9.40 -15.91 2.26
CA VAL A 22 -9.51 -16.11 3.71
C VAL A 22 -10.81 -15.51 4.24
N HIS A 23 -11.12 -14.25 3.91
CA HIS A 23 -12.36 -13.62 4.39
C HIS A 23 -13.63 -14.24 3.78
N PHE A 24 -13.57 -14.63 2.50
CA PHE A 24 -14.65 -15.33 1.83
C PHE A 24 -14.93 -16.69 2.52
N LEU A 25 -13.88 -17.44 2.85
CA LEU A 25 -14.02 -18.69 3.59
C LEU A 25 -14.67 -18.47 4.96
N HIS A 26 -14.28 -17.43 5.70
CA HIS A 26 -14.91 -17.10 6.97
C HIS A 26 -16.41 -16.81 6.82
N ILE A 27 -16.80 -16.04 5.80
CA ILE A 27 -18.22 -15.75 5.51
C ILE A 27 -18.98 -17.06 5.23
N VAL A 28 -18.43 -17.93 4.38
CA VAL A 28 -19.07 -19.22 4.05
C VAL A 28 -19.22 -20.09 5.29
N ILE A 29 -18.17 -20.21 6.12
CA ILE A 29 -18.22 -20.98 7.36
C ILE A 29 -19.31 -20.44 8.30
N ILE A 30 -19.38 -19.12 8.50
CA ILE A 30 -20.40 -18.51 9.37
C ILE A 30 -21.81 -18.82 8.84
N LEU A 31 -22.04 -18.70 7.53
CA LEU A 31 -23.35 -18.98 6.93
C LEU A 31 -23.73 -20.46 7.01
N VAL A 32 -22.76 -21.36 6.83
CA VAL A 32 -22.97 -22.82 6.99
C VAL A 32 -23.30 -23.16 8.43
N VAL A 33 -22.58 -22.62 9.41
CA VAL A 33 -22.86 -22.83 10.84
C VAL A 33 -24.24 -22.29 11.21
N PHE A 34 -24.59 -21.10 10.72
CA PHE A 34 -25.91 -20.51 10.94
C PHE A 34 -27.03 -21.39 10.34
N ALA A 35 -26.88 -21.83 9.09
CA ALA A 35 -27.83 -22.71 8.45
C ALA A 35 -27.93 -24.07 9.17
N ALA A 36 -26.80 -24.65 9.56
CA ALA A 36 -26.77 -25.92 10.30
C ALA A 36 -27.51 -25.82 11.63
N THR A 37 -27.29 -24.73 12.39
CA THR A 37 -27.97 -24.47 13.66
C THR A 37 -29.49 -24.46 13.52
N LEU A 38 -30.00 -23.94 12.39
CA LEU A 38 -31.43 -23.83 12.12
C LEU A 38 -32.04 -25.12 11.55
N PHE A 39 -31.35 -25.79 10.62
CA PHE A 39 -31.93 -26.90 9.84
C PHE A 39 -31.57 -28.29 10.37
N VAL A 40 -30.41 -28.49 11.01
CA VAL A 40 -29.99 -29.82 11.50
C VAL A 40 -30.97 -30.39 12.54
N PRO A 41 -31.45 -29.63 13.55
CA PRO A 41 -32.40 -30.18 14.52
C PRO A 41 -33.70 -30.66 13.88
N LEU A 42 -34.23 -29.92 12.90
CA LEU A 42 -35.43 -30.28 12.15
C LEU A 42 -35.21 -31.54 11.29
N MET A 43 -34.03 -31.65 10.64
CA MET A 43 -33.67 -32.85 9.87
C MET A 43 -33.55 -34.10 10.76
N MET A 44 -32.98 -33.95 11.96
CA MET A 44 -32.90 -35.06 12.93
C MET A 44 -34.28 -35.51 13.41
N GLN A 45 -35.22 -34.57 13.63
CA GLN A 45 -36.60 -34.89 14.00
C GLN A 45 -37.33 -35.64 12.87
N LEU A 46 -37.23 -35.16 11.63
CA LEU A 46 -37.84 -35.81 10.46
C LEU A 46 -37.36 -37.26 10.25
N GLY A 47 -36.08 -37.52 10.52
CA GLY A 47 -35.49 -38.85 10.42
C GLY A 47 -35.79 -39.79 11.60
N SER A 48 -36.44 -39.31 12.66
CA SER A 48 -36.72 -40.13 13.84
C SER A 48 -37.86 -41.13 13.60
N GLU A 49 -37.70 -42.35 14.12
CA GLU A 49 -38.73 -43.41 14.07
C GLU A 49 -39.79 -43.24 15.17
N THR A 50 -39.50 -42.40 16.17
CA THR A 50 -40.33 -42.20 17.35
C THR A 50 -41.51 -41.25 17.14
N LEU A 51 -41.47 -40.42 16.08
CA LEU A 51 -42.55 -39.49 15.76
C LEU A 51 -43.63 -40.15 14.89
N SER A 52 -44.87 -39.85 15.21
CA SER A 52 -46.04 -40.19 14.41
C SER A 52 -46.04 -39.45 13.05
N TRP A 53 -46.87 -39.93 12.12
CA TRP A 53 -47.02 -39.29 10.80
C TRP A 53 -47.51 -37.84 10.88
N VAL A 54 -48.37 -37.53 11.84
CA VAL A 54 -48.91 -36.17 12.05
C VAL A 54 -47.82 -35.24 12.58
N GLU A 55 -47.00 -35.68 13.53
CA GLU A 55 -45.87 -34.89 14.04
C GLU A 55 -44.79 -34.67 12.96
N LYS A 56 -44.54 -35.68 12.11
CA LYS A 56 -43.63 -35.53 10.96
C LYS A 56 -44.14 -34.50 9.96
N GLU A 57 -45.44 -34.46 9.71
CA GLU A 57 -46.06 -33.45 8.84
C GLU A 57 -45.86 -32.04 9.42
N GLU A 58 -46.01 -31.86 10.72
CA GLU A 58 -45.77 -30.57 11.37
C GLU A 58 -44.32 -30.12 11.23
N VAL A 59 -43.34 -31.00 11.52
CA VAL A 59 -41.92 -30.69 11.38
C VAL A 59 -41.56 -30.39 9.92
N ALA A 60 -42.13 -31.12 8.95
CA ALA A 60 -41.93 -30.86 7.53
C ALA A 60 -42.44 -29.46 7.14
N ASN A 61 -43.63 -29.08 7.62
CA ASN A 61 -44.19 -27.76 7.39
C ASN A 61 -43.34 -26.64 8.03
N GLN A 62 -42.82 -26.86 9.24
CA GLN A 62 -41.89 -25.95 9.90
C GLN A 62 -40.58 -25.80 9.09
N PHE A 63 -40.03 -26.91 8.60
CA PHE A 63 -38.84 -26.90 7.74
C PHE A 63 -39.06 -26.11 6.45
N LEU A 64 -40.18 -26.35 5.75
CA LEU A 64 -40.53 -25.64 4.52
C LEU A 64 -40.78 -24.14 4.77
N ALA A 65 -41.44 -23.79 5.86
CA ALA A 65 -41.66 -22.40 6.25
C ALA A 65 -40.34 -21.69 6.57
N LEU A 66 -39.44 -22.35 7.30
CA LEU A 66 -38.11 -21.83 7.63
C LEU A 66 -37.26 -21.68 6.37
N HIS A 67 -37.27 -22.67 5.48
CA HIS A 67 -36.60 -22.62 4.19
C HIS A 67 -37.06 -21.40 3.38
N ARG A 68 -38.38 -21.22 3.22
CA ARG A 68 -38.94 -20.09 2.47
C ARG A 68 -38.62 -18.73 3.09
N ARG A 69 -38.51 -18.65 4.43
CA ARG A 69 -38.27 -17.39 5.14
C ARG A 69 -36.78 -17.03 5.25
N VAL A 70 -35.89 -18.01 5.37
CA VAL A 70 -34.47 -17.79 5.68
C VAL A 70 -33.61 -17.67 4.43
N TRP A 71 -33.83 -18.48 3.39
CA TRP A 71 -32.94 -18.50 2.22
C TRP A 71 -32.90 -17.17 1.45
N PRO A 72 -34.03 -16.51 1.13
CA PRO A 72 -33.99 -15.24 0.42
C PRO A 72 -33.17 -14.15 1.13
N PRO A 73 -33.37 -13.83 2.43
CA PRO A 73 -32.54 -12.85 3.12
C PRO A 73 -31.10 -13.35 3.31
N LEU A 74 -30.86 -14.66 3.51
CA LEU A 74 -29.51 -15.20 3.66
C LEU A 74 -28.68 -15.00 2.38
N ILE A 75 -29.27 -15.27 1.21
CA ILE A 75 -28.64 -15.03 -0.10
C ILE A 75 -28.39 -13.53 -0.29
N ALA A 76 -29.37 -12.67 0.04
CA ALA A 76 -29.22 -11.23 -0.07
C ALA A 76 -28.05 -10.71 0.80
N VAL A 77 -27.95 -11.16 2.06
CA VAL A 77 -26.85 -10.82 2.96
C VAL A 77 -25.52 -11.35 2.42
N PHE A 78 -25.47 -12.59 1.92
CA PHE A 78 -24.26 -13.14 1.32
C PHE A 78 -23.75 -12.28 0.15
N VAL A 79 -24.64 -11.89 -0.77
CA VAL A 79 -24.29 -11.02 -1.91
C VAL A 79 -23.77 -9.67 -1.42
N LEU A 80 -24.43 -9.06 -0.43
CA LEU A 80 -23.98 -7.78 0.15
C LEU A 80 -22.59 -7.90 0.79
N LEU A 81 -22.33 -8.98 1.52
CA LEU A 81 -21.03 -9.24 2.14
C LEU A 81 -19.93 -9.46 1.10
N VAL A 82 -20.22 -10.20 0.02
CA VAL A 82 -19.27 -10.42 -1.08
C VAL A 82 -18.96 -9.10 -1.79
N ILE A 83 -19.97 -8.28 -2.10
CA ILE A 83 -19.76 -6.95 -2.70
C ILE A 83 -18.90 -6.08 -1.78
N HIS A 84 -19.22 -6.05 -0.48
CA HIS A 84 -18.45 -5.32 0.51
C HIS A 84 -16.99 -5.77 0.54
N LEU A 85 -16.74 -7.09 0.56
CA LEU A 85 -15.39 -7.66 0.57
C LEU A 85 -14.60 -7.28 -0.68
N VAL A 86 -15.21 -7.32 -1.86
CA VAL A 86 -14.57 -6.92 -3.13
C VAL A 86 -14.20 -5.43 -3.09
N VAL A 87 -15.14 -4.57 -2.70
CA VAL A 87 -14.91 -3.11 -2.62
C VAL A 87 -13.81 -2.80 -1.59
N PHE A 88 -13.86 -3.42 -0.42
CA PHE A 88 -12.87 -3.27 0.64
C PHE A 88 -11.47 -3.68 0.15
N SER A 89 -11.37 -4.85 -0.47
CA SER A 89 -10.11 -5.37 -1.02
C SER A 89 -9.48 -4.42 -2.04
N HIS A 90 -10.29 -3.84 -2.94
CA HIS A 90 -9.80 -2.88 -3.93
C HIS A 90 -9.25 -1.59 -3.33
N ARG A 91 -9.85 -1.09 -2.24
CA ARG A 91 -9.42 0.15 -1.55
C ARG A 91 -8.10 -0.01 -0.76
N ILE A 92 -7.62 -1.24 -0.59
CA ILE A 92 -6.34 -1.55 0.07
C ILE A 92 -5.27 -1.91 -0.97
N VAL A 93 -5.58 -2.85 -1.87
CA VAL A 93 -4.59 -3.40 -2.79
C VAL A 93 -4.14 -2.37 -3.84
N GLY A 94 -5.06 -1.52 -4.31
CA GLY A 94 -4.73 -0.47 -5.27
C GLY A 94 -3.56 0.42 -4.80
N PRO A 95 -3.64 1.03 -3.61
CA PRO A 95 -2.54 1.74 -2.99
C PRO A 95 -1.25 0.92 -2.85
N LEU A 96 -1.34 -0.33 -2.38
CA LEU A 96 -0.15 -1.17 -2.16
C LEU A 96 0.64 -1.42 -3.45
N VAL A 97 -0.05 -1.69 -4.56
CA VAL A 97 0.60 -1.85 -5.87
C VAL A 97 1.31 -0.55 -6.29
N ARG A 98 0.68 0.61 -6.02
CA ARG A 98 1.30 1.90 -6.29
C ARG A 98 2.52 2.17 -5.41
N PHE A 99 2.47 1.81 -4.14
CA PHE A 99 3.62 1.92 -3.23
C PHE A 99 4.81 1.10 -3.71
N ARG A 100 4.60 -0.14 -4.19
CA ARG A 100 5.68 -0.93 -4.79
C ARG A 100 6.36 -0.22 -5.97
N MET A 101 5.58 0.44 -6.84
CA MET A 101 6.15 1.22 -7.94
C MET A 101 6.93 2.44 -7.45
N ILE A 102 6.43 3.13 -6.42
CA ILE A 102 7.12 4.27 -5.80
C ILE A 102 8.43 3.82 -5.15
N PHE A 103 8.43 2.74 -4.37
CA PHE A 103 9.64 2.19 -3.76
C PHE A 103 10.68 1.81 -4.80
N LYS A 104 10.25 1.19 -5.91
CA LYS A 104 11.15 0.87 -7.02
C LYS A 104 11.75 2.11 -7.66
N ALA A 105 10.94 3.13 -7.92
CA ALA A 105 11.42 4.40 -8.48
C ALA A 105 12.40 5.11 -7.54
N ILE A 106 12.15 5.11 -6.23
CA ILE A 106 13.07 5.65 -5.21
C ILE A 106 14.38 4.86 -5.20
N ALA A 107 14.31 3.53 -5.26
CA ALA A 107 15.50 2.67 -5.32
C ALA A 107 16.33 2.90 -6.60
N GLU A 108 15.70 3.29 -7.70
CA GLU A 108 16.35 3.70 -8.95
C GLU A 108 16.85 5.16 -8.91
N GLY A 109 16.71 5.87 -7.79
CA GLY A 109 17.15 7.26 -7.62
C GLY A 109 16.15 8.31 -8.12
N ASN A 110 14.96 7.90 -8.59
CA ASN A 110 13.94 8.82 -9.04
C ASN A 110 13.10 9.35 -7.86
N LEU A 111 13.48 10.52 -7.34
CA LEU A 111 12.79 11.23 -6.27
C LEU A 111 11.71 12.21 -6.77
N THR A 112 11.33 12.19 -8.05
CA THR A 112 10.26 13.05 -8.59
C THR A 112 8.85 12.48 -8.40
N VAL A 113 8.77 11.27 -7.84
CA VAL A 113 7.53 10.55 -7.62
C VAL A 113 6.62 11.21 -6.58
N ARG A 114 5.31 11.01 -6.73
CA ARG A 114 4.28 11.45 -5.77
C ARG A 114 3.53 10.25 -5.21
N SER A 115 3.40 10.20 -3.89
CA SER A 115 2.73 9.10 -3.18
C SER A 115 1.22 9.26 -3.04
N THR A 116 0.62 10.31 -3.58
CA THR A 116 -0.81 10.63 -3.44
C THR A 116 -1.76 9.51 -3.91
N ILE A 117 -2.50 8.86 -3.02
CA ILE A 117 -3.50 7.84 -3.40
C ILE A 117 -4.91 8.42 -3.53
N ARG A 118 -5.93 7.62 -3.90
CA ARG A 118 -7.30 8.17 -4.08
C ARG A 118 -7.87 8.52 -2.72
N LYS A 119 -8.64 9.61 -2.60
CA LYS A 119 -9.20 10.13 -1.32
C LYS A 119 -9.86 9.07 -0.41
N HIS A 120 -10.48 8.06 -1.01
CA HIS A 120 -11.21 7.02 -0.29
C HIS A 120 -10.38 5.75 -0.04
N ASP A 121 -9.13 5.68 -0.47
CA ASP A 121 -8.30 4.51 -0.18
C ASP A 121 -7.89 4.51 1.31
N TYR A 122 -7.69 3.32 1.90
CA TYR A 122 -7.46 3.19 3.34
C TYR A 122 -6.07 3.65 3.79
N LEU A 123 -5.07 3.57 2.90
CA LEU A 123 -3.65 3.73 3.25
C LEU A 123 -3.12 5.17 3.11
N GLN A 124 -3.94 6.16 3.50
CA GLN A 124 -3.57 7.59 3.36
C GLN A 124 -2.37 7.95 4.23
N LYS A 125 -2.34 7.47 5.47
CA LYS A 125 -1.26 7.79 6.42
C LYS A 125 0.08 7.26 5.91
N GLU A 126 0.07 6.09 5.29
CA GLU A 126 1.24 5.48 4.67
C GLU A 126 1.66 6.27 3.42
N ALA A 127 0.70 6.73 2.62
CA ALA A 127 1.00 7.61 1.49
C ALA A 127 1.66 8.92 1.95
N ASP A 128 1.16 9.53 3.02
CA ASP A 128 1.70 10.76 3.60
C ASP A 128 3.11 10.54 4.15
N GLY A 129 3.35 9.46 4.90
CA GLY A 129 4.69 9.11 5.39
C GLY A 129 5.69 8.83 4.26
N ILE A 130 5.26 8.20 3.17
CA ILE A 130 6.10 8.02 1.98
C ILE A 130 6.40 9.37 1.32
N GLN A 131 5.43 10.30 1.29
CA GLN A 131 5.62 11.63 0.73
C GLN A 131 6.68 12.39 1.53
N GLU A 132 6.54 12.40 2.85
CA GLU A 132 7.48 13.05 3.77
C GLU A 132 8.90 12.48 3.61
N MET A 133 9.03 11.16 3.50
CA MET A 133 10.31 10.50 3.24
C MET A 133 10.94 10.98 1.92
N VAL A 134 10.16 10.99 0.82
CA VAL A 134 10.65 11.44 -0.50
C VAL A 134 11.05 12.92 -0.48
N ASP A 135 10.26 13.77 0.17
CA ASP A 135 10.55 15.20 0.26
C ASP A 135 11.78 15.48 1.12
N SER A 136 11.98 14.73 2.20
CA SER A 136 13.19 14.77 3.02
C SER A 136 14.43 14.34 2.21
N LEU A 137 14.34 13.23 1.48
CA LEU A 137 15.43 12.79 0.59
C LEU A 137 15.74 13.85 -0.47
N ARG A 138 14.72 14.41 -1.14
CA ARG A 138 14.90 15.44 -2.16
C ARG A 138 15.59 16.68 -1.59
N THR A 139 15.20 17.12 -0.41
CA THR A 139 15.81 18.27 0.28
C THR A 139 17.28 18.01 0.59
N LYS A 140 17.61 16.81 1.09
CA LYS A 140 19.00 16.46 1.38
C LYS A 140 19.86 16.34 0.11
N PHE A 141 19.34 15.74 -0.97
CA PHE A 141 20.05 15.70 -2.26
C PHE A 141 20.29 17.09 -2.84
N LYS A 142 19.30 17.98 -2.74
CA LYS A 142 19.46 19.38 -3.16
C LYS A 142 20.59 20.07 -2.39
N GLY A 143 20.69 19.85 -1.07
CA GLY A 143 21.80 20.39 -0.28
C GLY A 143 23.17 19.85 -0.71
N ILE A 144 23.26 18.57 -1.09
CA ILE A 144 24.50 18.01 -1.67
C ILE A 144 24.83 18.68 -3.01
N GLU A 145 23.84 18.88 -3.89
CA GLU A 145 24.03 19.55 -5.17
C GLU A 145 24.53 21.00 -4.99
N GLU A 146 23.95 21.75 -4.05
CA GLU A 146 24.36 23.11 -3.71
C GLU A 146 25.82 23.14 -3.22
N GLN A 147 26.18 22.29 -2.24
CA GLN A 147 27.55 22.21 -1.72
C GLN A 147 28.56 21.72 -2.78
N SER A 148 28.16 20.78 -3.64
CA SER A 148 28.99 20.32 -4.75
C SER A 148 29.17 21.43 -5.82
N GLY A 149 28.19 22.31 -5.98
CA GLY A 149 28.27 23.48 -6.84
C GLY A 149 29.33 24.47 -6.34
N GLU A 150 29.29 24.80 -5.05
CA GLU A 150 30.29 25.68 -4.39
C GLU A 150 31.71 25.15 -4.59
N VAL A 151 31.95 23.84 -4.38
CA VAL A 151 33.25 23.20 -4.60
C VAL A 151 33.70 23.32 -6.07
N ARG A 152 32.79 23.13 -7.04
CA ARG A 152 33.12 23.27 -8.47
C ARG A 152 33.53 24.70 -8.82
N GLU A 153 32.84 25.68 -8.25
CA GLU A 153 33.18 27.10 -8.43
C GLU A 153 34.54 27.42 -7.80
N GLY A 154 34.81 26.96 -6.57
CA GLY A 154 36.10 27.11 -5.91
C GLY A 154 37.27 26.50 -6.70
N VAL A 155 37.06 25.33 -7.32
CA VAL A 155 38.05 24.71 -8.23
C VAL A 155 38.28 25.57 -9.47
N ALA A 156 37.23 26.17 -10.04
CA ALA A 156 37.36 27.05 -11.20
C ALA A 156 38.12 28.34 -10.87
N GLU A 157 37.89 28.92 -9.69
CA GLU A 157 38.62 30.09 -9.19
C GLU A 157 40.09 29.79 -8.90
N LEU A 158 40.38 28.63 -8.30
CA LEU A 158 41.76 28.18 -8.09
C LEU A 158 42.50 28.02 -9.41
N LYS A 159 41.87 27.42 -10.44
CA LYS A 159 42.47 27.31 -11.79
C LYS A 159 42.80 28.68 -12.38
N ARG A 160 41.94 29.68 -12.19
CA ARG A 160 42.21 31.05 -12.66
C ARG A 160 43.38 31.70 -11.93
N ALA A 161 43.48 31.51 -10.60
CA ALA A 161 44.59 32.01 -9.80
C ALA A 161 45.94 31.35 -10.17
N VAL A 162 45.92 30.06 -10.51
CA VAL A 162 47.10 29.37 -11.04
C VAL A 162 47.52 29.96 -12.38
N ALA A 163 46.57 30.20 -13.28
CA ALA A 163 46.85 30.80 -14.59
C ALA A 163 47.39 32.24 -14.49
N SER A 164 46.98 33.02 -13.49
CA SER A 164 47.48 34.38 -13.27
C SER A 164 48.84 34.44 -12.56
N GLY A 165 49.36 33.31 -12.08
CA GLY A 165 50.65 33.23 -11.37
C GLY A 165 50.67 33.88 -9.98
N SER A 166 49.50 34.30 -9.45
CA SER A 166 49.40 34.95 -8.15
C SER A 166 49.39 33.90 -7.02
N VAL A 167 50.52 33.77 -6.33
CA VAL A 167 50.68 32.82 -5.20
C VAL A 167 49.75 33.14 -4.05
N GLU A 168 49.47 34.42 -3.78
CA GLU A 168 48.56 34.84 -2.72
C GLU A 168 47.09 34.50 -3.04
N ASP A 169 46.64 34.72 -4.27
CA ASP A 169 45.30 34.30 -4.70
C ASP A 169 45.16 32.78 -4.68
N MET A 170 46.23 32.06 -5.03
CA MET A 170 46.27 30.61 -5.01
C MET A 170 46.11 30.08 -3.58
N LYS A 171 46.84 30.63 -2.60
CA LYS A 171 46.70 30.28 -1.18
C LYS A 171 45.30 30.60 -0.64
N ARG A 172 44.74 31.76 -0.99
CA ARG A 172 43.40 32.16 -0.56
C ARG A 172 42.33 31.21 -1.09
N ASN A 173 42.37 30.90 -2.38
CA ASN A 173 41.39 30.03 -3.04
C ASN A 173 41.53 28.57 -2.56
N LEU A 174 42.75 28.10 -2.30
CA LEU A 174 42.99 26.76 -1.73
C LEU A 174 42.35 26.64 -0.34
N LYS A 175 42.55 27.62 0.54
CA LYS A 175 41.92 27.64 1.88
C LYS A 175 40.39 27.71 1.81
N GLY A 176 39.85 28.44 0.84
CA GLY A 176 38.41 28.48 0.58
C GLY A 176 37.86 27.12 0.12
N LEU A 177 38.56 26.45 -0.78
CA LEU A 177 38.20 25.13 -1.29
C LEU A 177 38.24 24.06 -0.20
N GLU A 178 39.26 24.07 0.66
CA GLU A 178 39.33 23.18 1.84
C GLU A 178 38.11 23.35 2.73
N ALA A 179 37.72 24.60 3.02
CA ALA A 179 36.54 24.88 3.82
C ALA A 179 35.23 24.40 3.16
N GLN A 180 35.10 24.53 1.83
CA GLN A 180 33.94 24.01 1.09
C GLN A 180 33.90 22.47 1.10
N MET A 181 35.05 21.82 0.96
CA MET A 181 35.14 20.35 1.03
C MET A 181 34.77 19.82 2.42
N GLU A 182 35.20 20.49 3.49
CA GLU A 182 34.81 20.12 4.86
C GLU A 182 33.31 20.30 5.12
N ARG A 183 32.69 21.36 4.56
CA ARG A 183 31.22 21.54 4.64
C ARG A 183 30.47 20.44 3.88
N LEU A 184 30.91 20.12 2.67
CA LEU A 184 30.31 19.04 1.87
C LEU A 184 30.43 17.70 2.62
N LYS A 185 31.60 17.42 3.19
CA LYS A 185 31.82 16.22 4.01
C LYS A 185 30.89 16.18 5.22
N ALA A 186 30.85 17.26 6.01
CA ALA A 186 29.96 17.36 7.16
C ALA A 186 28.48 17.20 6.79
N TYR A 187 28.07 17.64 5.60
CA TYR A 187 26.71 17.46 5.10
C TYR A 187 26.42 16.00 4.73
N VAL A 188 27.36 15.33 4.04
CA VAL A 188 27.23 13.91 3.68
C VAL A 188 27.28 13.00 4.92
N ASP A 189 28.07 13.36 5.94
CA ASP A 189 28.17 12.60 7.19
C ASP A 189 26.85 12.59 8.01
N GLN A 190 25.89 13.46 7.67
CA GLN A 190 24.54 13.41 8.26
C GLN A 190 23.76 12.15 7.83
N PHE A 191 24.18 11.48 6.75
CA PHE A 191 23.56 10.25 6.29
C PHE A 191 24.22 9.05 6.96
N ARG A 192 23.43 8.29 7.72
CA ARG A 192 23.85 6.97 8.20
C ARG A 192 23.72 5.97 7.07
N THR A 193 24.84 5.69 6.40
CA THR A 193 24.90 4.79 5.24
C THR A 193 25.39 3.38 5.58
N THR A 194 25.83 3.17 6.82
CA THR A 194 26.19 1.86 7.37
C THR A 194 25.09 1.35 8.30
N PRO A 195 24.67 0.07 8.17
CA PRO A 195 23.63 -0.54 8.99
C PRO A 195 24.08 -0.81 10.43
#